data_AF-A0A972VY59-F1
#
_entry.id   AF-A0A972VY59-F1
#
_cell.length_a   1.000
_cell.length_b   1.000
_cell.length_c   1.000
_cell.angle_alpha   90.00
_cell.angle_beta   90.00
_cell.angle_gamma   90.00
#
_symmetry.space_group_name_H-M   'P 1'
#
loop_
_entity.id
_entity.type
_entity.pdbx_description
1 polymer ?
#
loop_
_entity_poly.entity_id
_entity_poly.type
_entity_poly.pdbx_seq_one_letter_code
_entity_poly.pdbx_strand_id
1 'polypeptide(L)' 'MSYRRLLPLEGGPNFRDMGGYITTDGQRVRRGLLFRSAAMAALTAQDMLYLD' A
#
# COMPACT_ATOMS: atom_id res chain seq x y z
N MET A 1 7.35 -15.89 -1.22
CA MET A 1 6.99 -14.46 -1.06
C MET A 1 5.67 -14.21 -1.77
N SER A 2 4.60 -13.84 -1.06
CA SER A 2 3.29 -13.60 -1.69
C SER A 2 3.24 -12.17 -2.26
N TYR A 3 3.15 -12.06 -3.58
CA TYR A 3 3.03 -10.80 -4.33
C TYR A 3 1.60 -10.20 -4.29
N ARG A 4 0.68 -10.81 -3.53
CA ARG A 4 -0.77 -10.55 -3.55
C ARG A 4 -1.21 -9.11 -3.16
N ARG A 5 -0.30 -8.27 -2.65
CA ARG A 5 -0.64 -6.92 -2.14
C ARG A 5 0.20 -5.80 -2.76
N LEU A 6 0.96 -6.10 -3.81
CA LEU A 6 1.66 -5.06 -4.55
C LEU A 6 0.66 -4.30 -5.40
N LEU A 7 0.66 -2.97 -5.26
CA LEU A 7 -0.13 -2.10 -6.10
C LEU A 7 0.62 -1.84 -7.42
N PRO A 8 -0.09 -1.77 -8.56
CA PRO A 8 0.51 -1.54 -9.87
C PRO A 8 0.83 -0.05 -10.07
N LEU A 9 1.62 0.53 -9.17
CA LEU A 9 2.04 1.93 -9.26
C LEU A 9 3.33 2.05 -10.05
N GLU A 10 3.40 3.06 -10.92
CA GLU A 10 4.55 3.32 -11.78
C GLU A 10 5.72 3.89 -10.96
N GLY A 11 5.41 4.86 -10.10
CA GLY A 11 6.36 5.55 -9.23
C GLY A 11 6.52 4.95 -7.83
N GLY A 12 5.79 3.88 -7.51
CA GLY A 12 5.71 3.30 -6.17
C GLY A 12 6.43 1.95 -6.06
N PRO A 13 7.78 1.89 -5.99
CA PRO A 13 8.48 0.64 -5.85
C PRO A 13 8.10 -0.05 -4.54
N ASN A 14 7.70 -1.33 -4.62
CA ASN A 14 7.29 -2.13 -3.47
C ASN A 14 6.10 -1.55 -2.67
N PHE A 15 5.25 -0.76 -3.33
CA PHE A 15 4.07 -0.15 -2.75
C PHE A 15 3.02 -1.21 -2.41
N ARG A 16 2.55 -1.22 -1.15
CA ARG A 16 1.66 -2.25 -0.62
C ARG A 16 0.60 -1.66 0.30
N ASP A 17 -0.63 -2.16 0.18
CA ASP A 17 -1.67 -1.98 1.18
C ASP A 17 -1.41 -2.92 2.38
N MET A 18 -1.37 -2.35 3.59
CA MET A 18 -1.22 -3.06 4.86
C MET A 18 -2.57 -3.46 5.47
N GLY A 19 -3.67 -3.23 4.76
CA GLY A 19 -4.98 -3.72 5.15
C GLY A 19 -5.03 -5.23 5.32
N GLY A 20 -5.79 -5.68 6.33
CA GLY A 20 -6.02 -7.09 6.61
C GLY A 20 -5.00 -7.75 7.55
N TYR A 21 -3.94 -7.05 7.98
CA TYR A 21 -3.13 -7.51 9.10
C TYR A 21 -3.91 -7.48 10.41
N ILE A 22 -3.64 -8.47 11.27
CA ILE A 22 -4.17 -8.52 12.62
C ILE A 22 -3.20 -7.78 13.53
N THR A 23 -3.74 -6.85 14.31
CA THR A 23 -3.00 -6.09 15.30
C THR A 23 -2.82 -6.90 16.59
N THR A 24 -1.95 -6.46 17.48
CA THR A 24 -1.64 -7.19 18.73
C THR A 24 -2.83 -7.32 19.67
N ASP A 25 -3.82 -6.44 19.54
CA ASP A 25 -5.11 -6.46 20.24
C ASP A 25 -6.21 -7.23 19.48
N GLY A 26 -5.86 -7.95 18.40
CA GLY A 26 -6.78 -8.83 17.67
C GLY A 26 -7.66 -8.13 16.63
N GLN A 27 -7.53 -6.81 16.49
CA GLN A 27 -8.26 -6.03 15.49
C GLN A 27 -7.64 -6.20 14.10
N ARG A 28 -8.34 -5.73 13.05
CA ARG A 28 -7.87 -5.82 11.67
C ARG A 28 -7.60 -4.43 11.10
N VAL A 29 -6.41 -4.23 10.53
CA VAL A 29 -6.08 -3.00 9.80
C VAL A 29 -7.06 -2.84 8.63
N ARG A 30 -7.73 -1.69 8.57
CA ARG A 30 -8.65 -1.36 7.47
C ARG A 30 -7.86 -1.24 6.17
N ARG A 31 -8.39 -1.82 5.09
CA ARG A 31 -7.82 -1.68 3.74
C ARG A 31 -7.92 -0.25 3.25
N GLY A 32 -6.94 0.16 2.45
CA GLY A 32 -6.91 1.49 1.83
C GLY A 32 -6.54 2.65 2.78
N LEU A 33 -6.15 2.38 4.03
CA LEU A 33 -5.81 3.44 5.00
C LEU A 33 -4.33 3.52 5.35
N LEU A 34 -3.59 2.42 5.18
CA LEU A 34 -2.17 2.36 5.52
C LEU A 34 -1.40 1.68 4.40
N PHE A 35 -0.45 2.43 3.85
CA PHE A 35 0.38 1.98 2.75
C PHE A 35 1.85 2.03 3.11
N ARG A 36 2.66 1.18 2.49
CA ARG A 36 4.11 1.15 2.65
C ARG A 36 4.77 1.12 1.28
N SER A 37 5.73 2.02 1.04
CA SER A 37 6.57 2.04 -0.16
C SER A 37 8.06 1.94 0.20
N ALA A 38 8.89 1.53 -0.76
CA ALA A 38 10.35 1.67 -0.63
C ALA A 38 10.82 3.12 -0.86
N ALA A 39 10.09 3.88 -1.70
CA ALA A 39 10.28 5.31 -1.92
C ALA A 39 8.92 5.97 -2.17
N MET A 40 8.64 7.08 -1.50
CA MET A 40 7.39 7.85 -1.67
C MET A 40 7.55 9.07 -2.57
N ALA A 41 8.78 9.52 -2.81
CA ALA A 41 9.07 10.74 -3.57
C ALA A 41 8.84 10.62 -5.08
N ALA A 42 8.60 9.40 -5.59
CA ALA A 42 8.47 9.13 -7.01
C ALA A 42 7.02 8.88 -7.47
N LEU A 43 6.03 8.97 -6.56
CA LEU A 43 4.62 8.81 -6.93
C LEU A 43 4.24 9.84 -8.00
N THR A 44 3.74 9.34 -9.12
CA THR A 44 3.25 10.18 -10.22
C THR A 44 1.87 10.74 -9.87
N ALA A 45 1.42 11.76 -10.61
CA ALA A 45 0.04 12.24 -10.47
C ALA A 45 -0.99 11.12 -10.74
N GLN A 46 -0.67 10.18 -11.65
CA GLN A 46 -1.52 9.04 -11.95
C GLN A 46 -1.57 8.02 -10.80
N ASP A 47 -0.44 7.80 -10.12
CA ASP A 47 -0.40 6.96 -8.92
C ASP A 47 -1.24 7.56 -7.79
N MET A 48 -1.23 8.89 -7.65
CA MET A 48 -2.05 9.59 -6.65
C MET A 48 -3.55 9.44 -6.95
N LEU A 49 -3.96 9.55 -8.22
CA LEU A 49 -5.36 9.31 -8.62
C LEU A 49 -5.81 7.86 -8.38
N TYR A 50 -4.90 6.89 -8.43
CA TYR A 50 -5.21 5.50 -8.11
C TYR A 50 -5.46 5.26 -6.61
N LEU A 51 -4.90 6.13 -5.76
CA LEU A 51 -4.92 5.98 -4.29
C LEU A 51 -6.03 6.80 -3.60
N ASP A 52 -6.66 7.74 -4.29
CA ASP A 52 -7.88 8.44 -3.84
C ASP A 52 -9.10 7.47 -3.80
#